data_AF-A0AAQ3X3Q8-F1
#
_entry.id   AF-A0AAQ3X3Q8-F1
#
_cell.length_a   1.000
_cell.length_b   1.000
_cell.length_c   1.000
_cell.angle_alpha   90.00
_cell.angle_beta   90.00
_cell.angle_gamma   90.00
#
_symmetry.space_group_name_H-M   'P 1'
#
loop_
_entity.id
_entity.type
_entity.pdbx_description
1 polymer ?
#
loop_
_entity_poly.entity_id
_entity_poly.type
_entity_poly.pdbx_seq_one_letter_code
_entity_poly.pdbx_strand_id
1 'polypeptide(L)'
;MSLLAWNCRGSGGSLNNPIMNHLALPAVGLSGGLWFLWKDDITVNVINGTHNYILAEAVHVPSATAFGLLCIYDLNNIMNVREKLGPNPANCARISNFCAWVKECGLFDLGFHGPAYTWTNKRFSTHPTFQRLDRCLANSDWIVSFPNTAVYHLPMLYSDHCPILLNIDSKRQLIKKPFRFENWWLEEEDFQ
;
A
#
# COMPACT_ATOMS: atom_id res chain seq x y z
N MET A 1 14.02 -7.89 4.91
CA MET A 1 13.89 -6.44 5.18
C MET A 1 12.42 -6.05 5.18
N SER A 2 11.89 -5.32 6.17
CA SER A 2 10.42 -5.14 6.26
C SER A 2 9.99 -3.76 6.76
N LEU A 3 9.05 -3.17 6.05
CA LEU A 3 8.22 -2.04 6.45
C LEU A 3 6.83 -2.53 6.80
N LEU A 4 6.35 -2.24 8.00
CA LEU A 4 4.96 -2.53 8.39
C LEU A 4 4.22 -1.22 8.49
N ALA A 5 3.00 -1.17 7.96
CA ALA A 5 2.16 -0.02 8.19
C ALA A 5 0.69 -0.38 8.36
N TRP A 6 0.04 0.29 9.31
CA TRP A 6 -1.20 -0.17 9.91
C TRP A 6 -2.11 1.01 10.25
N ASN A 7 -3.36 0.94 9.75
CA ASN A 7 -4.43 1.82 10.18
C ASN A 7 -5.09 1.29 11.46
N CYS A 8 -4.78 1.97 12.55
CA CYS A 8 -5.12 1.68 13.93
C CYS A 8 -6.44 2.36 14.33
N ARG A 9 -7.56 1.99 13.70
CA ARG A 9 -8.90 2.37 14.20
C ARG A 9 -9.26 1.54 15.44
N GLY A 10 -9.49 2.21 16.57
CA GLY A 10 -9.98 1.58 17.81
C GLY A 10 -8.93 0.88 18.68
N SER A 11 -7.65 0.89 18.28
CA SER A 11 -6.55 0.36 19.09
C SER A 11 -5.89 1.48 19.88
N GLY A 12 -6.39 1.76 21.08
CA GLY A 12 -5.83 2.77 22.01
C GLY A 12 -4.47 2.40 22.63
N GLY A 13 -3.65 1.61 21.93
CA GLY A 13 -2.36 1.13 22.43
C GLY A 13 -1.19 1.96 21.89
N SER A 14 -0.36 2.47 22.80
CA SER A 14 1.02 2.85 22.46
C SER A 14 1.84 1.56 22.29
N LEU A 15 2.33 1.26 21.08
CA LEU A 15 3.41 0.29 20.92
C LEU A 15 4.73 0.99 21.27
N ASN A 16 5.06 1.03 22.57
CA ASN A 16 6.44 1.26 22.99
C ASN A 16 7.22 -0.04 22.74
N ASN A 17 7.65 -0.27 21.50
CA ASN A 17 8.51 -1.39 21.15
C ASN A 17 9.92 -0.87 20.78
N PRO A 18 10.95 -1.11 21.62
CA PRO A 18 12.30 -0.57 21.40
C PRO A 18 13.05 -1.21 20.21
N ILE A 19 12.44 -2.16 19.50
CA ILE A 19 13.11 -2.97 18.46
C ILE A 19 12.87 -2.41 17.05
N MET A 20 11.90 -1.51 16.85
CA MET A 20 11.57 -0.97 15.53
C MET A 20 11.51 0.55 15.55
N ASN A 21 12.08 1.16 14.51
CA ASN A 21 11.84 2.55 14.21
C ASN A 21 10.38 2.74 13.81
N HIS A 22 9.78 3.86 14.20
CA HIS A 22 8.36 4.08 13.92
C HIS A 22 8.01 5.57 13.73
N LEU A 23 6.91 5.78 13.00
CA LEU A 23 6.16 7.02 12.92
C LEU A 23 4.69 6.68 13.23
N ALA A 24 4.09 7.43 14.15
CA ALA A 24 2.67 7.36 14.42
C ALA A 24 2.01 8.70 14.03
N LEU A 25 1.10 8.67 13.06
CA LEU A 25 0.24 9.80 12.72
C LEU A 25 -1.07 9.69 13.53
N PRO A 26 -1.52 10.79 14.16
CA PRO A 26 -2.71 10.76 15.00
C PRO A 26 -3.97 10.52 14.18
N ALA A 27 -4.99 9.97 14.84
CA ALA A 27 -6.34 9.87 14.29
C ALA A 27 -6.93 11.27 14.06
N VAL A 28 -7.68 11.44 12.96
CA VAL A 28 -8.37 12.70 12.64
C VAL A 28 -9.86 12.43 12.39
N GLY A 29 -10.74 12.98 13.23
CA GLY A 29 -12.18 12.75 13.12
C GLY A 29 -12.54 11.28 13.28
N LEU A 30 -13.14 10.67 12.26
CA LEU A 30 -13.49 9.24 12.23
C LEU A 30 -12.39 8.35 11.62
N SER A 31 -11.29 8.92 11.12
CA SER A 31 -10.14 8.16 10.62
C SER A 31 -9.31 7.60 11.78
N GLY A 32 -8.69 6.43 11.59
CA GLY A 32 -7.78 5.86 12.58
C GLY A 32 -6.42 6.54 12.55
N GLY A 33 -5.58 6.24 13.54
CA GLY A 33 -4.17 6.61 13.46
C GLY A 33 -3.43 5.74 12.45
N LEU A 34 -2.38 6.27 11.82
CA LEU A 34 -1.51 5.49 10.96
C LEU A 34 -0.20 5.20 11.67
N TRP A 35 0.17 3.92 11.71
CA TRP A 35 1.45 3.48 12.19
C TRP A 35 2.32 3.08 11.01
N PHE A 36 3.57 3.50 11.02
CA PHE A 36 4.57 3.15 10.04
C PHE A 36 5.82 2.69 10.78
N LEU A 37 6.27 1.47 10.55
CA LEU A 37 7.39 0.86 11.27
C LEU A 37 8.40 0.30 10.28
N TRP A 38 9.68 0.40 10.62
CA TRP A 38 10.76 -0.12 9.79
C TRP A 38 11.95 -0.61 10.64
N LYS A 39 12.79 -1.44 10.02
CA LYS A 39 14.01 -1.98 10.61
C LYS A 39 15.21 -1.09 10.34
N ASP A 40 16.28 -1.27 11.12
CA ASP A 40 17.49 -0.44 11.07
C ASP A 40 18.30 -0.53 9.77
N ASP A 41 18.02 -1.54 8.94
CA ASP A 41 18.58 -1.68 7.60
C ASP A 41 17.99 -0.66 6.60
N ILE A 42 16.97 0.10 7.01
CA ILE A 42 16.35 1.18 6.24
C ILE A 42 16.33 2.47 7.06
N THR A 43 16.69 3.58 6.42
CA THR A 43 16.36 4.92 6.92
C THR A 43 15.16 5.44 6.16
N VAL A 44 14.13 5.92 6.86
CA VAL A 44 12.93 6.49 6.26
C VAL A 44 12.91 7.99 6.53
N ASN A 45 12.89 8.78 5.46
CA ASN A 45 12.65 10.21 5.50
C ASN A 45 11.20 10.48 5.07
N VAL A 46 10.34 10.86 6.02
CA VAL A 46 8.93 11.13 5.74
C VAL A 46 8.82 12.51 5.10
N ILE A 47 8.42 12.53 3.83
CA ILE A 47 8.27 13.78 3.05
C ILE A 47 6.93 14.43 3.40
N ASN A 48 5.86 13.65 3.45
CA ASN A 48 4.51 14.13 3.74
C ASN A 48 3.66 13.01 4.35
N GLY A 49 2.79 13.35 5.29
CA GLY A 49 1.90 12.42 5.95
C GLY A 49 0.55 13.04 6.22
N THR A 50 -0.51 12.33 5.87
CA THR A 50 -1.89 12.65 6.27
C THR A 50 -2.50 11.44 6.96
N HIS A 51 -3.74 11.57 7.43
CA HIS A 51 -4.48 10.42 7.96
C HIS A 51 -4.81 9.36 6.90
N ASN A 52 -4.56 9.62 5.60
CA ASN A 52 -4.84 8.70 4.49
C ASN A 52 -3.59 8.26 3.69
N TYR A 53 -2.41 8.82 3.94
CA TYR A 53 -1.21 8.34 3.25
C TYR A 53 0.04 8.79 3.97
N ILE A 54 1.11 8.06 3.71
CA ILE A 54 2.48 8.38 4.12
C ILE A 54 3.32 8.33 2.86
N LEU A 55 3.87 9.49 2.47
CA LEU A 55 4.89 9.61 1.44
C LEU A 55 6.24 9.69 2.15
N ALA A 56 7.12 8.75 1.82
CA ALA A 56 8.45 8.71 2.38
C ALA A 56 9.48 8.37 1.30
N GLU A 57 10.68 8.91 1.48
CA GLU A 57 11.87 8.41 0.82
C GLU A 57 12.53 7.39 1.75
N ALA A 58 12.81 6.20 1.24
CA ALA A 58 13.51 5.17 1.98
C ALA A 58 14.92 4.99 1.43
N VAL A 59 15.91 4.95 2.32
CA VAL A 59 17.31 4.67 2.01
C VAL A 59 17.65 3.30 2.56
N HIS A 60 18.07 2.39 1.69
CA HIS A 60 18.62 1.11 2.11
C HIS A 60 20.07 1.30 2.56
N VAL A 61 20.32 1.15 3.87
CA VAL A 61 21.59 1.52 4.50
C VAL A 61 22.78 0.73 3.93
N PRO A 62 22.73 -0.61 3.81
CA PRO A 62 23.82 -1.40 3.21
C PRO A 62 24.20 -1.01 1.77
N SER A 63 23.25 -0.61 0.92
CA SER A 63 23.54 -0.24 -0.48
C SER A 63 23.62 1.27 -0.72
N ALA A 64 23.38 2.08 0.31
CA ALA A 64 23.31 3.54 0.24
C ALA A 64 22.39 4.06 -0.89
N THR A 65 21.32 3.33 -1.21
CA THR A 65 20.43 3.67 -2.33
C THR A 65 19.10 4.20 -1.81
N ALA A 66 18.64 5.32 -2.39
CA ALA A 66 17.43 6.05 -2.00
C ALA A 66 16.31 5.88 -3.01
N PHE A 67 15.07 5.77 -2.53
CA PHE A 67 13.89 5.47 -3.34
C PHE A 67 12.62 6.09 -2.77
N GLY A 68 11.68 6.46 -3.64
CA GLY A 68 10.36 6.95 -3.25
C GLY A 68 9.39 5.80 -2.94
N LEU A 69 8.69 5.90 -1.81
CA LEU A 69 7.61 5.01 -1.42
C LEU A 69 6.38 5.82 -0.97
N LEU A 70 5.23 5.52 -1.57
CA LEU A 70 3.95 6.06 -1.16
C LEU A 70 3.07 4.94 -0.59
N CYS A 71 2.88 4.93 0.73
CA CYS A 71 1.92 4.05 1.37
C CYS A 71 0.58 4.76 1.50
N ILE A 72 -0.44 4.20 0.86
CA ILE A 72 -1.80 4.75 0.83
C ILE A 72 -2.68 3.94 1.78
N TYR A 73 -3.44 4.64 2.60
CA TYR A 73 -4.40 4.09 3.56
C TYR A 73 -5.73 4.81 3.43
N ASP A 74 -6.85 4.10 3.44
CA ASP A 74 -8.15 4.77 3.71
C ASP A 74 -8.48 6.00 2.80
N LEU A 75 -7.89 6.11 1.60
CA LEU A 75 -8.30 7.13 0.60
C LEU A 75 -9.71 6.86 0.06
N ASN A 76 -10.36 5.79 0.55
CA ASN A 76 -11.62 5.27 0.05
C ASN A 76 -11.59 4.99 -1.45
N ASN A 77 -10.42 4.84 -2.07
CA ASN A 77 -10.29 4.57 -3.50
C ASN A 77 -9.87 3.11 -3.76
N ILE A 78 -10.43 2.57 -4.84
CA ILE A 78 -10.09 1.24 -5.38
C ILE A 78 -9.61 1.43 -6.82
N MET A 79 -8.71 0.57 -7.28
CA MET A 79 -8.14 0.60 -8.64
C MET A 79 -8.82 -0.39 -9.59
N ASN A 80 -9.60 -1.34 -9.05
CA ASN A 80 -10.33 -2.30 -9.86
C ASN A 80 -11.72 -2.59 -9.28
N VAL A 81 -12.71 -2.84 -10.12
CA VAL A 81 -14.06 -3.23 -9.67
C VAL A 81 -14.05 -4.50 -8.80
N ARG A 82 -13.09 -5.41 -9.03
CA ARG A 82 -12.89 -6.64 -8.25
C ARG A 82 -12.32 -6.39 -6.86
N GLU A 83 -11.83 -5.18 -6.58
CA GLU A 83 -11.38 -4.78 -5.24
C GLU A 83 -12.54 -4.38 -4.33
N LYS A 84 -13.80 -4.57 -4.76
CA LYS A 84 -15.00 -4.38 -3.96
C LYS A 84 -15.89 -5.61 -4.02
N LEU A 85 -16.31 -6.06 -2.85
CA LEU A 85 -17.38 -7.03 -2.67
C LEU A 85 -18.46 -6.39 -1.80
N GLY A 86 -19.71 -6.43 -2.25
CA GLY A 86 -20.83 -5.89 -1.49
C GLY A 86 -22.04 -5.61 -2.39
N PRO A 87 -23.15 -5.14 -1.80
CA PRO A 87 -24.42 -4.98 -2.52
C PRO A 87 -24.38 -3.84 -3.55
N ASN A 88 -23.58 -2.80 -3.30
CA ASN A 88 -23.49 -1.64 -4.17
C ASN A 88 -22.38 -1.82 -5.21
N PRO A 89 -22.61 -1.50 -6.49
CA PRO A 89 -21.57 -1.57 -7.52
C PRO A 89 -20.38 -0.65 -7.20
N ALA A 90 -19.25 -0.94 -7.83
CA ALA A 90 -18.09 -0.06 -7.80
C ALA A 90 -18.32 1.16 -8.69
N ASN A 91 -17.84 2.33 -8.27
CA ASN A 91 -17.93 3.55 -9.08
C ASN A 91 -16.76 3.58 -10.08
N CYS A 92 -17.05 3.27 -11.35
CA CYS A 92 -16.03 3.20 -12.41
C CYS A 92 -15.34 4.55 -12.68
N ALA A 93 -16.06 5.66 -12.57
CA ALA A 93 -15.47 6.99 -12.76
C ALA A 93 -14.43 7.28 -11.66
N ARG A 94 -14.75 6.97 -10.40
CA ARG A 94 -13.81 7.13 -9.28
C ARG A 94 -12.58 6.22 -9.43
N ILE A 95 -12.78 4.98 -9.89
CA ILE A 95 -11.69 4.06 -10.22
C ILE A 95 -10.78 4.65 -11.30
N SER A 96 -11.37 5.11 -12.40
CA SER A 96 -10.63 5.68 -13.53
C SER A 96 -9.80 6.88 -13.11
N ASN A 97 -10.39 7.81 -12.36
CA ASN A 97 -9.68 9.00 -11.88
C ASN A 97 -8.53 8.65 -10.94
N PHE A 98 -8.73 7.67 -10.04
CA PHE A 98 -7.66 7.24 -9.15
C PHE A 98 -6.52 6.55 -9.93
N CYS A 99 -6.83 5.68 -10.89
CA CYS A 99 -5.81 5.04 -11.73
C CYS A 99 -5.05 6.06 -12.59
N ALA A 100 -5.74 7.07 -13.13
CA ALA A 100 -5.11 8.15 -13.89
C ALA A 100 -4.14 8.95 -13.02
N TRP A 101 -4.55 9.32 -11.80
CA TRP A 101 -3.70 10.02 -10.84
C TRP A 101 -2.45 9.19 -10.45
N VAL A 102 -2.63 7.89 -10.18
CA VAL A 102 -1.50 6.98 -9.89
C VAL A 102 -0.51 6.94 -11.07
N LYS A 103 -1.02 6.86 -12.30
CA LYS A 103 -0.21 6.87 -13.53
C LYS A 103 0.52 8.21 -13.70
N GLU A 104 -0.16 9.34 -13.49
CA GLU A 104 0.40 10.69 -13.59
C GLU A 104 1.56 10.90 -12.59
N CYS A 105 1.46 10.32 -11.39
CA CYS A 105 2.54 10.34 -10.41
C CYS A 105 3.71 9.39 -10.74
N GLY A 106 3.64 8.60 -11.83
CA GLY A 106 4.67 7.62 -12.19
C GLY A 106 4.77 6.46 -11.19
N LEU A 107 3.66 6.14 -10.51
CA LEU A 107 3.60 5.14 -9.46
C LEU A 107 2.94 3.85 -9.94
N PHE A 108 3.35 2.74 -9.35
CA PHE A 108 2.84 1.41 -9.64
C PHE A 108 2.35 0.75 -8.35
N ASP A 109 1.21 0.06 -8.43
CA ASP A 109 0.75 -0.82 -7.33
C ASP A 109 1.69 -2.02 -7.23
N LEU A 110 2.34 -2.17 -6.08
CA LEU A 110 3.26 -3.28 -5.81
C LEU A 110 2.57 -4.65 -5.69
N GLY A 111 1.23 -4.67 -5.80
CA GLY A 111 0.42 -5.87 -5.62
C GLY A 111 0.36 -6.28 -4.16
N PHE A 112 -0.04 -7.52 -3.90
CA PHE A 112 -0.09 -8.06 -2.54
C PHE A 112 -0.20 -9.59 -2.51
N HIS A 113 -0.03 -10.14 -1.30
CA HIS A 113 -0.34 -11.49 -0.89
C HIS A 113 -1.24 -11.51 0.33
N GLY A 114 -2.02 -12.58 0.50
CA GLY A 114 -2.96 -12.72 1.62
C GLY A 114 -4.40 -12.35 1.23
N PRO A 115 -5.23 -11.91 2.19
CA PRO A 115 -6.63 -11.57 1.95
C PRO A 115 -6.82 -10.52 0.85
N ALA A 116 -7.83 -10.68 0.00
CA ALA A 116 -8.09 -9.79 -1.13
C ALA A 116 -8.53 -8.37 -0.73
N TYR A 117 -9.07 -8.21 0.48
CA TYR A 117 -9.67 -6.97 0.96
C TYR A 117 -8.97 -6.52 2.22
N THR A 118 -8.77 -5.20 2.34
CA THR A 118 -8.09 -4.59 3.48
C THR A 118 -9.06 -3.89 4.42
N TRP A 119 -10.31 -3.70 4.02
CA TRP A 119 -11.33 -3.04 4.82
C TRP A 119 -12.67 -3.79 4.80
N THR A 120 -13.41 -3.72 5.90
CA THR A 120 -14.81 -4.18 5.99
C THR A 120 -15.69 -3.22 6.78
N ASN A 121 -16.96 -3.09 6.38
CA ASN A 121 -17.93 -2.32 7.15
C ASN A 121 -18.38 -3.00 8.47
N LYS A 122 -17.87 -4.20 8.78
CA LYS A 122 -18.21 -5.04 9.95
C LYS A 122 -19.69 -5.45 10.05
N ARG A 123 -20.50 -5.26 9.01
CA ARG A 123 -21.95 -5.60 8.98
C ARG A 123 -22.20 -6.98 8.38
N PHE A 124 -21.54 -8.00 8.93
CA PHE A 124 -21.49 -9.36 8.35
C PHE A 124 -22.86 -10.03 8.17
N SER A 125 -23.86 -9.67 8.97
CA SER A 125 -25.19 -10.29 8.96
C SER A 125 -26.22 -9.63 8.04
N THR A 126 -25.93 -8.45 7.49
CA THR A 126 -26.96 -7.67 6.74
C THR A 126 -26.47 -7.32 5.35
N HIS A 127 -25.50 -6.41 5.27
CA HIS A 127 -24.97 -5.89 4.01
C HIS A 127 -23.45 -5.85 4.09
N PRO A 128 -22.78 -7.02 4.13
CA PRO A 128 -21.33 -7.07 4.22
C PRO A 128 -20.73 -6.35 3.02
N THR A 129 -19.82 -5.42 3.31
CA THR A 129 -19.01 -4.76 2.27
C THR A 129 -17.56 -4.93 2.63
N PHE A 130 -16.77 -5.33 1.63
CA PHE A 130 -15.33 -5.48 1.71
C PHE A 130 -14.68 -4.69 0.57
N GLN A 131 -13.58 -4.00 0.87
CA GLN A 131 -12.83 -3.24 -0.13
C GLN A 131 -11.32 -3.38 0.09
N ARG A 132 -10.52 -3.31 -0.97
CA ARG A 132 -9.06 -3.13 -0.88
C ARG A 132 -8.76 -1.62 -0.91
N LEU A 133 -8.67 -1.00 0.26
CA LEU A 133 -8.44 0.45 0.38
C LEU A 133 -6.98 0.82 0.65
N ASP A 134 -6.21 -0.13 1.21
CA ASP A 134 -4.84 0.09 1.67
C ASP A 134 -3.86 -0.58 0.71
N ARG A 135 -2.81 0.12 0.28
CA ARG A 135 -1.81 -0.37 -0.69
C ARG A 135 -0.49 0.38 -0.62
N CYS A 136 0.59 -0.26 -1.06
CA CYS A 136 1.88 0.39 -1.28
C CYS A 136 2.05 0.66 -2.78
N LEU A 137 2.31 1.92 -3.11
CA LEU A 137 2.68 2.35 -4.45
C LEU A 137 4.15 2.78 -4.46
N ALA A 138 4.87 2.44 -5.53
CA ALA A 138 6.26 2.84 -5.69
C ALA A 138 6.58 3.20 -7.14
N ASN A 139 7.66 3.96 -7.34
CA ASN A 139 8.13 4.34 -8.67
C ASN A 139 8.92 3.20 -9.34
N SER A 140 9.34 3.43 -10.58
CA SER A 140 10.17 2.47 -11.35
C SER A 140 11.48 2.13 -10.66
N ASP A 141 12.14 3.12 -10.05
CA ASP A 141 13.45 2.93 -9.42
C ASP A 141 13.37 1.93 -8.26
N TRP A 142 12.32 2.02 -7.45
CA TRP A 142 12.03 1.05 -6.39
C TRP A 142 11.92 -0.37 -6.94
N ILE A 143 11.13 -0.55 -8.02
CA ILE A 143 10.86 -1.87 -8.60
C ILE A 143 12.14 -2.49 -9.15
N VAL A 144 12.99 -1.70 -9.80
CA VAL A 144 14.27 -2.15 -10.36
C VAL A 144 15.24 -2.54 -9.26
N SER A 145 15.33 -1.75 -8.19
CA SER A 145 16.29 -1.99 -7.12
C SER A 145 15.85 -3.06 -6.13
N PHE A 146 14.54 -3.25 -5.94
CA PHE A 146 13.99 -4.25 -5.05
C PHE A 146 12.99 -5.16 -5.77
N PRO A 147 13.47 -5.97 -6.74
CA PRO A 147 12.59 -6.84 -7.52
C PRO A 147 11.90 -7.89 -6.65
N ASN A 148 12.51 -8.26 -5.52
CA ASN A 148 11.98 -9.22 -4.55
C ASN A 148 11.01 -8.58 -3.54
N THR A 149 10.56 -7.34 -3.80
CA THR A 149 9.56 -6.67 -2.97
C THR A 149 8.25 -7.46 -2.98
N ALA A 150 7.69 -7.70 -1.80
CA ALA A 150 6.40 -8.34 -1.64
C ALA A 150 5.58 -7.63 -0.55
N VAL A 151 4.35 -7.25 -0.89
CA VAL A 151 3.38 -6.71 0.07
C VAL A 151 2.50 -7.85 0.59
N TYR A 152 2.22 -7.85 1.90
CA TYR A 152 1.36 -8.81 2.56
C TYR A 152 0.24 -8.09 3.29
N HIS A 153 -1.01 -8.46 3.00
CA HIS A 153 -2.14 -8.10 3.84
C HIS A 153 -2.15 -9.05 5.04
N LEU A 154 -2.02 -8.50 6.24
CA LEU A 154 -2.04 -9.26 7.48
C LEU A 154 -3.50 -9.47 7.95
N PRO A 155 -3.78 -10.46 8.83
CA PRO A 155 -5.13 -10.67 9.33
C PRO A 155 -5.73 -9.43 10.02
N MET A 156 -7.01 -9.18 9.76
CA MET A 156 -7.78 -8.11 10.39
C MET A 156 -8.27 -8.58 11.76
N LEU A 157 -7.55 -8.22 12.83
CA LEU A 157 -7.85 -8.68 14.20
C LEU A 157 -8.67 -7.68 15.02
N TYR A 158 -8.25 -6.42 15.06
CA TYR A 158 -8.80 -5.42 15.99
C TYR A 158 -9.37 -4.17 15.31
N SER A 159 -9.02 -3.94 14.05
CA SER A 159 -9.47 -2.79 13.24
C SER A 159 -10.47 -3.24 12.18
N ASP A 160 -11.24 -2.31 11.61
CA ASP A 160 -11.96 -2.53 10.35
C ASP A 160 -11.02 -2.52 9.14
N HIS A 161 -9.76 -2.13 9.35
CA HIS A 161 -8.67 -2.24 8.39
C HIS A 161 -7.69 -3.38 8.73
N CYS A 162 -7.05 -3.94 7.70
CA CYS A 162 -5.96 -4.89 7.84
C CYS A 162 -4.61 -4.15 7.83
N PRO A 163 -3.62 -4.56 8.64
CA PRO A 163 -2.25 -4.08 8.47
C PRO A 163 -1.65 -4.53 7.13
N ILE A 164 -0.81 -3.70 6.50
CA ILE A 164 -0.04 -4.08 5.30
C ILE A 164 1.46 -4.10 5.61
N LEU A 165 2.12 -5.19 5.22
CA LEU A 165 3.55 -5.43 5.44
C LEU A 165 4.26 -5.47 4.10
N LEU A 166 5.13 -4.50 3.84
CA LEU A 166 6.04 -4.45 2.72
C LEU A 166 7.35 -5.16 3.09
N ASN A 167 7.71 -6.24 2.42
CA ASN A 167 8.96 -6.95 2.59
C ASN A 167 9.84 -6.79 1.34
N ILE A 168 10.95 -6.09 1.47
CA ILE A 168 11.81 -5.68 0.35
C ILE A 168 12.71 -6.84 -0.13
N ASP A 169 13.02 -7.78 0.76
CA ASP A 169 13.89 -8.93 0.49
C ASP A 169 13.10 -10.23 0.69
N SER A 170 11.99 -10.37 -0.05
CA SER A 170 11.22 -11.60 0.01
C SER A 170 11.98 -12.72 -0.70
N LYS A 171 12.45 -13.71 0.06
CA LYS A 171 13.05 -14.95 -0.49
C LYS A 171 12.05 -15.83 -1.26
N ARG A 172 10.80 -15.37 -1.40
CA ARG A 172 9.79 -16.08 -2.16
C ARG A 172 10.18 -16.05 -3.62
N GLN A 173 10.29 -17.22 -4.24
CA GLN A 173 10.58 -17.31 -5.67
C GLN A 173 9.49 -16.57 -6.46
N LEU A 174 9.87 -15.47 -7.09
CA LEU A 174 9.07 -14.86 -8.14
C LEU A 174 8.97 -15.89 -9.26
N ILE A 175 7.75 -16.32 -9.58
CA ILE A 175 7.53 -16.98 -10.87
C ILE A 175 7.92 -15.92 -11.89
N LYS A 176 9.01 -16.14 -12.65
CA LYS A 176 9.42 -15.26 -13.75
C LYS A 176 8.26 -15.17 -14.73
N LYS A 177 7.43 -14.12 -14.60
CA LYS A 177 6.41 -13.80 -15.59
C LYS A 177 7.10 -12.98 -16.67
N PRO A 178 6.93 -13.31 -17.95
CA PRO A 178 7.44 -12.47 -19.02
C PRO A 178 6.82 -11.07 -18.90
N PHE A 179 7.61 -10.05 -19.19
CA PHE A 179 7.08 -8.69 -19.38
C PHE A 179 5.97 -8.74 -20.43
N ARG A 180 4.83 -8.12 -20.13
CA ARG A 180 3.72 -7.95 -21.05
C ARG A 180 3.35 -6.49 -21.02
N PHE A 181 3.20 -5.91 -22.20
CA PHE A 181 2.68 -4.58 -22.42
C PHE A 181 1.50 -4.71 -23.39
N GLU A 182 0.65 -3.70 -23.40
CA GLU A 182 -0.47 -3.67 -24.33
C GLU A 182 0.04 -3.30 -25.72
N ASN A 183 -0.36 -4.03 -26.76
CA ASN A 183 0.18 -3.86 -28.12
C ASN A 183 0.02 -2.42 -28.66
N TRP A 184 -1.03 -1.71 -28.24
CA TRP A 184 -1.28 -0.34 -28.68
C TRP A 184 -0.22 0.67 -28.21
N TRP A 185 0.62 0.33 -27.22
CA TRP A 185 1.75 1.18 -26.85
C TRP A 185 2.76 1.33 -27.99
N LEU A 186 2.83 0.36 -28.92
CA LEU A 186 3.64 0.46 -30.14
C LEU A 186 3.08 1.47 -31.15
N GLU A 187 1.85 1.94 -30.94
CA GLU A 187 1.15 2.86 -31.84
C GLU A 187 1.20 4.31 -31.34
N GLU A 188 1.75 4.58 -30.15
CA GLU A 188 1.99 5.95 -29.68
C GLU A 188 3.21 6.56 -30.37
N GLU A 189 3.08 7.82 -30.83
CA GLU A 189 4.14 8.54 -31.57
C GLU A 189 5.44 8.70 -30.75
N ASP A 190 5.34 8.66 -29.42
CA ASP A 190 6.44 8.86 -28.49
C ASP A 190 7.11 7.55 -28.03
N PHE A 191 6.69 6.39 -28.57
CA PHE A 191 7.27 5.09 -28.20
C PHE A 191 8.64 4.88 -28.90
N GLN A 192 9.75 5.04 -28.15
CA GLN A 192 11.12 4.74 -28.58
C GLN A 192 11.87 3.85 -27.59
#